data_AF-A0A914PE12-F1
#
_entry.id   AF-A0A914PE12-F1
#
_cell.length_a   1.000
_cell.length_b   1.000
_cell.length_c   1.000
_cell.angle_alpha   90.00
_cell.angle_beta   90.00
_cell.angle_gamma   90.00
#
_symmetry.space_group_name_H-M   'P 1'
#
loop_
_entity.id
_entity.type
_entity.pdbx_description
1 polymer ?
#
loop_
_entity_poly.entity_id
_entity_poly.type
_entity_poly.pdbx_seq_one_letter_code
_entity_poly.pdbx_strand_id
1 'polypeptide(L)'
;MYCEIAKKTSANTCVNLQIEQPYVCDKIIEEFGNEIYFAIEHSYLEPHEFCGAFIKECGTYENPLNQPWPLTIPGNKPAVKPWPTVPDGKPKMRVLHLADIHVDREYAIGSESLCSNDEGFVYAFCCRDYPPDNSAGGKAAIKFPAPKWGIAENCDIPFITFDESMRLISLQEKFDYIIVTGDLESHAIWDYEKETTAANIANITATLLKYFPGIPVYQAVGNHEGVPMDA
;
A
#
# COMPACT_ATOMS: atom_id res chain seq x y z
N MET A 1 28.14 -5.45 7.79
CA MET A 1 28.91 -4.20 8.04
C MET A 1 28.60 -3.13 7.00
N TYR A 2 28.77 -3.40 5.69
CA TYR A 2 28.48 -2.41 4.64
C TYR A 2 27.00 -2.01 4.55
N CYS A 3 26.06 -2.97 4.66
CA CYS A 3 24.63 -2.70 4.66
C CYS A 3 24.22 -1.74 5.81
N GLU A 4 24.68 -2.00 7.03
CA GLU A 4 24.39 -1.13 8.19
C GLU A 4 24.95 0.29 8.06
N ILE A 5 26.13 0.46 7.45
CA ILE A 5 26.68 1.80 7.16
C ILE A 5 25.81 2.51 6.10
N ALA A 6 25.41 1.80 5.05
CA ALA A 6 24.57 2.36 3.98
C ALA A 6 23.20 2.79 4.51
N LYS A 7 22.55 1.98 5.35
CA LYS A 7 21.30 2.32 6.03
C LYS A 7 21.43 3.59 6.85
N LYS A 8 22.43 3.67 7.73
CA LYS A 8 22.64 4.85 8.58
C LYS A 8 22.91 6.12 7.77
N THR A 9 23.72 6.02 6.71
CA THR A 9 23.97 7.16 5.82
C THR A 9 22.70 7.61 5.09
N SER A 10 21.89 6.66 4.64
CA SER A 10 20.64 6.94 3.93
C SER A 10 19.62 7.62 4.85
N ALA A 11 19.49 7.17 6.10
CA ALA A 11 18.57 7.76 7.08
C ALA A 11 18.97 9.19 7.44
N ASN A 12 20.27 9.41 7.70
CA ASN A 12 20.79 10.76 7.91
C ASN A 12 20.56 11.67 6.69
N THR A 13 20.69 11.13 5.48
CA THR A 13 20.47 11.90 4.25
C THR A 13 19.00 12.28 4.10
N CYS A 14 18.07 11.36 4.39
CA CYS A 14 16.63 11.62 4.40
C CYS A 14 16.26 12.77 5.35
N VAL A 15 16.79 12.73 6.59
CA VAL A 15 16.57 13.78 7.59
C VAL A 15 17.20 15.11 7.17
N ASN A 16 18.46 15.10 6.72
CA ASN A 16 19.17 16.33 6.32
C ASN A 16 18.55 17.02 5.11
N LEU A 17 17.93 16.26 4.21
CA LEU A 17 17.20 16.77 3.05
C LEU A 17 15.73 17.08 3.35
N GLN A 18 15.28 16.88 4.60
CA GLN A 18 13.91 17.12 5.05
C GLN A 18 12.86 16.41 4.17
N ILE A 19 13.18 15.19 3.73
CA ILE A 19 12.28 14.38 2.89
C ILE A 19 11.06 13.97 3.71
N GLU A 20 11.29 13.50 4.93
CA GLU A 20 10.29 13.03 5.87
C GLU A 20 10.74 13.29 7.31
N GLN A 21 9.83 13.10 8.26
CA GLN A 21 10.15 13.17 9.70
C GLN A 21 11.19 12.09 10.10
N PRO A 22 12.06 12.34 11.10
CA PRO A 22 13.15 11.42 11.45
C PRO A 22 12.71 9.99 11.74
N TYR A 23 11.57 9.82 12.42
CA TYR A 23 10.99 8.50 12.69
C TYR A 23 10.75 7.70 11.40
N VAL A 24 10.13 8.34 10.40
CA VAL A 24 9.81 7.70 9.11
C VAL A 24 11.09 7.41 8.33
N CYS A 25 12.04 8.36 8.28
CA CYS A 25 13.34 8.17 7.63
C CYS A 25 14.11 6.96 8.20
N ASP A 26 14.12 6.79 9.52
CA ASP A 26 14.78 5.66 10.16
C ASP A 26 14.05 4.34 9.85
N LYS A 27 12.72 4.33 10.02
CA LYS A 27 11.90 3.12 9.88
C LYS A 27 11.79 2.61 8.46
N ILE A 28 11.60 3.48 7.48
CA ILE A 28 11.51 3.07 6.07
C ILE A 28 12.80 2.39 5.60
N ILE A 29 13.95 2.84 6.09
CA ILE A 29 15.25 2.28 5.73
C ILE A 29 15.54 0.98 6.50
N GLU A 30 15.05 0.86 7.73
CA GLU A 30 15.09 -0.40 8.48
C GLU A 30 14.31 -1.49 7.71
N GLU A 31 13.10 -1.15 7.26
CA GLU A 31 12.15 -2.05 6.62
C GLU A 31 12.60 -2.46 5.20
N PHE A 32 12.93 -1.49 4.34
CA PHE A 32 13.31 -1.79 2.94
C PHE A 32 14.79 -2.09 2.74
N GLY A 33 15.68 -1.65 3.64
CA GLY A 33 17.11 -1.66 3.40
C GLY A 33 17.71 -3.04 3.18
N ASN A 34 17.18 -4.07 3.85
CA ASN A 34 17.62 -5.45 3.65
C ASN A 34 17.13 -6.02 2.31
N GLU A 35 15.87 -5.77 1.95
CA GLU A 35 15.30 -6.27 0.69
C GLU A 35 15.93 -5.58 -0.52
N ILE A 36 16.20 -4.28 -0.45
CA ILE A 36 16.95 -3.57 -1.49
C ILE A 36 18.35 -4.14 -1.63
N TYR A 37 19.05 -4.39 -0.50
CA TYR A 37 20.38 -5.00 -0.53
C TYR A 37 20.33 -6.41 -1.15
N PHE A 38 19.35 -7.22 -0.74
CA PHE A 38 19.14 -8.55 -1.30
C PHE A 38 18.86 -8.49 -2.80
N ALA A 39 17.96 -7.62 -3.24
CA ALA A 39 17.63 -7.42 -4.64
C ALA A 39 18.83 -6.93 -5.45
N ILE A 40 19.68 -6.04 -4.93
CA ILE A 40 20.91 -5.62 -5.62
C ILE A 40 21.93 -6.76 -5.71
N GLU A 41 22.06 -7.57 -4.66
CA GLU A 41 23.00 -8.71 -4.63
C GLU A 41 22.55 -9.86 -5.55
N HIS A 42 21.25 -10.05 -5.71
CA HIS A 42 20.65 -11.18 -6.45
C HIS A 42 20.02 -10.78 -7.78
N SER A 43 19.91 -9.49 -8.08
CA SER A 43 19.65 -9.04 -9.45
C SER A 43 20.92 -9.29 -10.25
N TYR A 44 20.74 -9.82 -11.46
CA TYR A 44 21.80 -9.95 -12.43
C TYR A 44 22.22 -8.52 -12.82
N LEU A 45 23.18 -7.99 -12.09
CA LEU A 45 24.00 -6.85 -12.50
C LEU A 45 25.39 -7.43 -12.77
N GLU A 46 25.49 -8.24 -13.82
CA GLU A 46 26.80 -8.70 -14.23
C GLU A 46 27.68 -7.49 -14.58
N PRO A 47 29.01 -7.55 -14.34
CA PRO A 47 29.90 -6.42 -14.65
C PRO A 47 29.76 -5.91 -16.09
N HIS A 48 29.40 -6.79 -17.03
CA HIS A 48 29.17 -6.44 -18.44
C HIS A 48 27.87 -5.64 -18.66
N GLU A 49 26.81 -5.92 -17.89
CA GLU A 49 25.54 -5.17 -17.93
C GLU A 49 25.70 -3.79 -17.32
N PHE A 50 26.33 -3.74 -16.14
CA PHE A 50 26.62 -2.48 -15.46
C PHE A 50 27.54 -1.60 -16.32
N CYS A 51 28.64 -2.14 -16.83
CA CYS A 51 29.56 -1.37 -17.65
C CYS A 51 28.96 -1.00 -19.01
N GLY A 52 28.14 -1.88 -19.61
CA GLY A 52 27.42 -1.62 -20.85
C GLY A 52 26.42 -0.46 -20.77
N ALA A 53 25.91 -0.13 -19.57
CA ALA A 53 25.02 1.01 -19.37
C ALA A 53 25.73 2.37 -19.48
N PHE A 54 27.03 2.43 -19.15
CA PHE A 54 27.77 3.70 -19.03
C PHE A 54 28.95 3.84 -20.01
N ILE A 55 29.54 2.72 -20.46
CA ILE A 55 30.74 2.69 -21.29
C ILE A 55 30.45 1.95 -22.58
N LYS A 56 30.50 2.70 -23.70
CA LYS A 56 30.39 2.14 -25.04
C LYS A 56 31.47 1.08 -25.26
N GLU A 57 31.09 -0.08 -25.79
CA GLU A 57 31.97 -1.25 -26.02
C GLU A 57 32.46 -2.00 -24.76
N CYS A 58 31.94 -1.69 -23.57
CA CYS A 58 32.29 -2.42 -22.34
C CYS A 58 31.36 -3.61 -22.04
N GLY A 59 30.18 -3.65 -22.66
CA GLY A 59 29.23 -4.74 -22.52
C GLY A 59 27.86 -4.37 -23.10
N THR A 60 26.87 -5.23 -22.85
CA THR A 60 25.48 -5.05 -23.25
C THR A 60 24.62 -4.87 -22.01
N TYR A 61 23.99 -3.70 -21.88
CA TYR A 61 22.97 -3.49 -20.87
C TYR A 61 21.66 -4.14 -21.34
N GLU A 62 21.20 -5.16 -20.64
CA GLU A 62 19.85 -5.70 -20.80
C GLU A 62 18.89 -4.88 -19.94
N ASN A 63 18.02 -4.10 -20.59
CA ASN A 63 16.94 -3.45 -19.86
C ASN A 63 15.83 -4.48 -19.62
N PRO A 64 15.57 -4.93 -18.38
CA PRO A 64 14.50 -5.90 -18.11
C PRO A 64 13.12 -5.39 -18.57
N LEU A 65 12.90 -4.07 -18.64
CA LEU A 65 11.66 -3.47 -19.16
C LEU A 65 11.49 -3.63 -20.68
N ASN A 66 12.56 -3.93 -21.40
CA ASN A 66 12.57 -4.10 -22.86
C ASN A 66 12.76 -5.56 -23.29
N GLN A 67 12.77 -6.52 -22.35
CA GLN A 67 12.92 -7.93 -22.66
C GLN A 67 11.56 -8.54 -23.05
N PRO A 68 11.33 -8.92 -24.32
CA PRO A 68 10.09 -9.57 -24.71
C PRO A 68 10.07 -11.00 -24.16
N TRP A 69 9.07 -11.33 -23.36
CA TRP A 69 8.81 -12.68 -22.88
C TRP A 69 7.64 -13.30 -23.66
N PRO A 70 7.89 -14.06 -24.74
CA PRO A 70 6.80 -14.58 -25.56
C PRO A 70 6.03 -15.68 -24.83
N LEU A 71 4.73 -15.49 -24.67
CA LEU A 71 3.82 -16.53 -24.18
C LEU A 71 3.17 -17.26 -25.36
N THR A 72 3.37 -18.58 -25.45
CA THR A 72 2.71 -19.39 -26.50
C THR A 72 1.28 -19.68 -26.09
N ILE A 73 0.31 -19.14 -26.84
CA ILE A 73 -1.11 -19.43 -26.65
C ILE A 73 -1.45 -20.71 -27.43
N PRO A 74 -1.87 -21.80 -26.76
CA PRO A 74 -2.19 -23.04 -27.44
C PRO A 74 -3.52 -22.94 -28.21
N GLY A 75 -3.59 -23.64 -29.35
CA GLY A 75 -4.80 -23.76 -30.17
C GLY A 75 -5.03 -22.61 -31.15
N ASN A 76 -6.09 -22.72 -31.95
CA ASN A 76 -6.49 -21.68 -32.89
C ASN A 76 -7.46 -20.71 -32.22
N LYS A 77 -7.35 -19.42 -32.54
CA LYS A 77 -8.32 -18.40 -32.12
C LYS A 77 -9.73 -18.80 -32.59
N PRO A 78 -10.71 -18.97 -31.69
CA PRO A 78 -12.09 -19.27 -32.07
C PRO A 78 -12.70 -18.13 -32.90
N ALA A 79 -13.73 -18.45 -33.69
CA ALA A 79 -14.51 -17.43 -34.39
C ALA A 79 -15.12 -16.45 -33.37
N VAL A 80 -14.94 -15.14 -33.61
CA VAL A 80 -15.47 -14.08 -32.74
C VAL A 80 -16.99 -14.10 -32.82
N LYS A 81 -17.65 -14.25 -31.67
CA LYS A 81 -19.10 -14.16 -31.53
C LYS A 81 -19.45 -12.86 -30.82
N PRO A 82 -20.47 -12.11 -31.27
CA PRO A 82 -20.93 -10.92 -30.55
C PRO A 82 -21.50 -11.32 -29.18
N TRP A 83 -21.42 -10.40 -28.22
CA TRP A 83 -22.08 -10.58 -26.93
C TRP A 83 -23.60 -10.70 -27.13
N PRO A 84 -24.27 -11.66 -26.46
CA PRO A 84 -25.71 -11.82 -26.59
C PRO A 84 -26.45 -10.63 -25.96
N THR A 85 -27.51 -10.19 -26.62
CA THR A 85 -28.45 -9.23 -26.03
C THR A 85 -29.24 -9.93 -24.93
N VAL A 86 -29.24 -9.36 -23.72
CA VAL A 86 -30.01 -9.90 -22.59
C VAL A 86 -31.45 -9.34 -22.68
N PRO A 87 -32.48 -10.18 -22.80
CA PRO A 87 -33.87 -9.71 -22.81
C PRO A 87 -34.27 -9.05 -21.48
N ASP A 88 -35.28 -8.21 -21.52
CA ASP A 88 -35.86 -7.62 -20.31
C ASP A 88 -36.47 -8.69 -19.38
N GLY A 89 -36.51 -8.38 -18.07
CA GLY A 89 -37.11 -9.25 -17.05
C GLY A 89 -36.25 -10.44 -16.62
N LYS A 90 -34.99 -10.52 -17.04
CA LYS A 90 -34.04 -11.53 -16.54
C LYS A 90 -33.57 -11.20 -15.12
N PRO A 91 -33.26 -12.22 -14.29
CA PRO A 91 -32.70 -11.99 -12.97
C PRO A 91 -31.38 -11.22 -13.10
N LYS A 92 -31.15 -10.29 -12.18
CA LYS A 92 -29.92 -9.51 -12.10
C LYS A 92 -29.08 -10.02 -10.96
N MET A 93 -27.77 -10.12 -11.20
CA MET A 93 -26.79 -10.41 -10.18
C MET A 93 -26.32 -9.10 -9.55
N ARG A 94 -26.24 -9.04 -8.22
CA ARG A 94 -25.78 -7.88 -7.46
C ARG A 94 -24.43 -8.22 -6.84
N VAL A 95 -23.43 -7.41 -7.16
CA VAL A 95 -22.05 -7.62 -6.73
C VAL A 95 -21.60 -6.42 -5.92
N LEU A 96 -21.15 -6.65 -4.69
CA LEU A 96 -20.43 -5.63 -3.94
C LEU A 96 -18.96 -5.68 -4.36
N HIS A 97 -18.40 -4.55 -4.77
CA HIS A 97 -17.00 -4.45 -5.16
C HIS A 97 -16.30 -3.46 -4.23
N LEU A 98 -15.30 -3.94 -3.51
CA LEU A 98 -14.48 -3.17 -2.58
C LEU A 98 -13.03 -3.16 -3.08
N ALA A 99 -12.37 -2.03 -2.97
CA ALA A 99 -10.99 -1.80 -3.36
C ALA A 99 -10.42 -0.73 -2.45
N ASP A 100 -9.10 -0.72 -2.24
CA ASP A 100 -8.36 0.38 -1.61
C ASP A 100 -9.00 0.77 -0.26
N ILE A 101 -9.27 -0.23 0.58
CA ILE A 101 -9.94 -0.02 1.87
C ILE A 101 -9.01 0.77 2.80
N HIS A 102 -7.70 0.49 2.74
CA HIS A 102 -6.65 1.14 3.51
C HIS A 102 -7.08 1.48 4.94
N VAL A 103 -7.19 0.46 5.80
CA VAL A 103 -7.45 0.70 7.21
C VAL A 103 -6.15 1.07 7.92
N ASP A 104 -6.12 2.28 8.47
CA ASP A 104 -5.10 2.68 9.43
C ASP A 104 -5.53 2.29 10.86
N ARG A 105 -4.77 1.36 11.43
CA ARG A 105 -4.96 0.86 12.79
C ARG A 105 -4.44 1.81 13.86
N GLU A 106 -3.51 2.67 13.51
CA GLU A 106 -2.92 3.69 14.37
C GLU A 106 -3.56 5.07 14.13
N TYR A 107 -4.66 5.14 13.37
CA TYR A 107 -5.40 6.39 13.18
C TYR A 107 -5.83 6.96 14.54
N ALA A 108 -5.28 8.12 14.88
CA ALA A 108 -5.45 8.77 16.16
C ALA A 108 -6.44 9.93 16.04
N ILE A 109 -7.65 9.75 16.57
CA ILE A 109 -8.67 10.81 16.60
C ILE A 109 -8.12 12.03 17.35
N GLY A 110 -8.17 13.19 16.72
CA GLY A 110 -7.69 14.45 17.25
C GLY A 110 -6.22 14.76 16.98
N SER A 111 -5.45 13.82 16.40
CA SER A 111 -4.09 14.08 15.90
C SER A 111 -4.12 15.06 14.72
N GLU A 112 -2.96 15.53 14.27
CA GLU A 112 -2.91 16.47 13.15
C GLU A 112 -3.20 15.76 11.81
N SER A 113 -4.15 16.29 11.06
CA SER A 113 -4.51 15.80 9.71
C SER A 113 -3.77 16.53 8.58
N LEU A 114 -3.24 17.73 8.83
CA LEU A 114 -2.42 18.50 7.90
C LEU A 114 -0.99 18.63 8.44
N CYS A 115 -0.32 17.49 8.54
CA CYS A 115 1.01 17.40 9.11
C CYS A 115 2.07 17.98 8.15
N SER A 116 2.91 18.86 8.69
CA SER A 116 4.00 19.53 7.97
C SER A 116 5.13 19.86 8.94
N ASN A 117 6.34 20.04 8.40
CA ASN A 117 7.46 20.58 9.16
C ASN A 117 7.38 22.12 9.25
N ASP A 118 8.22 22.71 10.10
CA ASP A 118 8.26 24.16 10.34
C ASP A 118 8.61 24.99 9.10
N GLU A 119 9.20 24.37 8.07
CA GLU A 119 9.55 24.98 6.80
C GLU A 119 8.44 24.87 5.75
N GLY A 120 7.31 24.24 6.10
CA GLY A 120 6.12 24.13 5.25
C GLY A 120 6.13 22.93 4.30
N PHE A 121 7.04 21.98 4.47
CA PHE A 121 6.99 20.71 3.75
C PHE A 121 5.94 19.81 4.39
N VAL A 122 5.04 19.27 3.55
CA VAL A 122 3.94 18.39 3.96
C VAL A 122 4.47 16.95 4.00
N TYR A 123 4.25 16.26 5.13
CA TYR A 123 4.62 14.85 5.25
C TYR A 123 3.65 13.97 4.46
N ALA A 124 4.11 12.80 4.01
CA ALA A 124 3.34 11.90 3.16
C ALA A 124 2.12 11.27 3.86
N PHE A 125 2.12 11.21 5.20
CA PHE A 125 1.04 10.55 5.95
C PHE A 125 0.85 11.13 7.36
N CYS A 126 -0.40 11.45 7.68
CA CYS A 126 -0.82 12.16 8.87
C CYS A 126 -1.84 11.33 9.69
N CYS A 127 -2.62 11.98 10.56
CA CYS A 127 -3.66 11.36 11.38
C CYS A 127 -3.18 10.26 12.35
N ARG A 128 -1.89 10.28 12.72
CA ARG A 128 -1.29 9.41 13.73
C ARG A 128 -0.60 10.20 14.84
N ASP A 129 -0.36 9.55 15.97
CA ASP A 129 0.46 10.09 17.07
C ASP A 129 1.94 9.76 16.85
N TYR A 130 2.63 10.53 16.01
CA TYR A 130 4.07 10.34 15.81
C TYR A 130 4.90 10.74 17.05
N PRO A 131 6.07 10.10 17.25
CA PRO A 131 7.05 10.57 18.22
C PRO A 131 7.42 12.04 17.97
N PRO A 132 7.76 12.81 19.01
CA PRO A 132 8.19 14.20 18.83
C PRO A 132 9.37 14.26 17.86
N ASP A 133 9.26 15.13 16.86
CA ASP A 133 10.37 15.41 15.96
C ASP A 133 11.41 16.22 16.73
N ASN A 134 12.58 15.61 16.99
CA ASN A 134 13.67 16.27 17.68
C ASN A 134 14.29 17.43 16.86
N SER A 135 13.92 17.58 15.58
CA SER A 135 14.35 18.70 14.74
C SER A 135 13.58 20.00 15.00
N ALA A 136 12.46 19.95 15.73
CA ALA A 136 11.72 21.14 16.17
C ALA A 136 10.92 20.88 17.46
N GLY A 137 11.58 20.99 18.61
CA GLY A 137 11.01 21.16 19.96
C GLY A 137 9.51 20.94 20.17
N GLY A 138 9.05 19.69 20.17
CA GLY A 138 7.74 19.27 20.70
C GLY A 138 6.78 18.68 19.67
N LYS A 139 5.68 18.06 20.15
CA LYS A 139 4.58 17.61 19.27
C LYS A 139 4.12 18.80 18.42
N ALA A 140 4.09 18.64 17.10
CA ALA A 140 3.57 19.67 16.19
C ALA A 140 2.21 20.17 16.69
N ALA A 141 2.00 21.49 16.68
CA ALA A 141 0.74 22.06 17.15
C ALA A 141 -0.42 21.54 16.31
N ILE A 142 -1.44 20.98 16.96
CA ILE A 142 -2.64 20.50 16.27
C ILE A 142 -3.44 21.71 15.79
N LYS A 143 -3.45 21.95 14.49
CA LYS A 143 -4.21 22.98 13.77
C LYS A 143 -5.50 22.39 13.20
N PHE A 144 -5.43 21.18 12.63
CA PHE A 144 -6.55 20.50 11.99
C PHE A 144 -6.70 19.10 12.59
N PRO A 145 -7.51 18.95 13.66
CA PRO A 145 -7.66 17.68 14.35
C PRO A 145 -8.38 16.64 13.48
N ALA A 146 -7.79 15.45 13.40
CA ALA A 146 -8.30 14.30 12.68
C ALA A 146 -9.67 13.87 13.25
N PRO A 147 -10.75 13.88 12.46
CA PRO A 147 -12.08 13.55 12.93
C PRO A 147 -12.26 12.04 13.14
N LYS A 148 -13.31 11.66 13.88
CA LYS A 148 -13.65 10.26 14.20
C LYS A 148 -13.77 9.33 12.98
N TRP A 149 -14.24 9.84 11.85
CA TRP A 149 -14.62 9.04 10.68
C TRP A 149 -13.62 9.08 9.53
N GLY A 150 -12.43 9.65 9.74
CA GLY A 150 -11.49 9.92 8.65
C GLY A 150 -11.71 11.28 7.99
N ILE A 151 -10.73 11.71 7.22
CA ILE A 151 -10.70 13.00 6.52
C ILE A 151 -10.02 12.83 5.16
N ALA A 152 -10.42 13.63 4.18
CA ALA A 152 -9.84 13.62 2.83
C ALA A 152 -8.55 14.46 2.78
N GLU A 153 -7.55 14.05 3.54
CA GLU A 153 -6.18 14.59 3.54
C GLU A 153 -5.19 13.43 3.35
N ASN A 154 -3.91 13.61 3.67
CA ASN A 154 -2.89 12.54 3.66
C ASN A 154 -3.11 11.55 4.81
N CYS A 155 -4.29 10.94 4.90
CA CYS A 155 -4.70 10.01 5.93
C CYS A 155 -5.51 8.89 5.32
N ASP A 156 -5.34 7.69 5.86
CA ASP A 156 -6.24 6.57 5.59
C ASP A 156 -7.40 6.53 6.58
N ILE A 157 -8.34 5.59 6.37
CA ILE A 157 -9.55 5.53 7.19
C ILE A 157 -9.29 4.79 8.52
N PRO A 158 -9.89 5.24 9.63
CA PRO A 158 -9.93 4.44 10.85
C PRO A 158 -10.85 3.23 10.65
N PHE A 159 -10.54 2.13 11.34
CA PHE A 159 -11.34 0.89 11.27
C PHE A 159 -12.85 1.11 11.53
N ILE A 160 -13.21 2.08 12.37
CA ILE A 160 -14.62 2.41 12.65
C ILE A 160 -15.39 2.85 11.41
N THR A 161 -14.74 3.54 10.45
CA THR A 161 -15.36 3.94 9.19
C THR A 161 -15.64 2.73 8.32
N PHE A 162 -14.71 1.78 8.26
CA PHE A 162 -14.90 0.53 7.53
C PHE A 162 -16.00 -0.35 8.16
N ASP A 163 -15.96 -0.62 9.46
CA ASP A 163 -16.97 -1.44 10.15
C ASP A 163 -18.38 -0.84 10.01
N GLU A 164 -18.52 0.48 10.20
CA GLU A 164 -19.82 1.14 10.07
C GLU A 164 -20.34 1.17 8.63
N SER A 165 -19.46 1.35 7.64
CA SER A 165 -19.83 1.28 6.22
C SER A 165 -20.36 -0.11 5.87
N MET A 166 -19.68 -1.18 6.31
CA MET A 166 -20.14 -2.55 6.07
C MET A 166 -21.47 -2.83 6.77
N ARG A 167 -21.65 -2.34 8.00
CA ARG A 167 -22.92 -2.42 8.73
C ARG A 167 -24.05 -1.75 7.95
N LEU A 168 -23.87 -0.51 7.49
CA LEU A 168 -24.91 0.24 6.78
C LEU A 168 -25.27 -0.40 5.43
N ILE A 169 -24.27 -0.85 4.67
CA ILE A 169 -24.47 -1.57 3.41
C ILE A 169 -25.28 -2.85 3.65
N SER A 170 -24.95 -3.64 4.69
CA SER A 170 -25.66 -4.90 4.98
C SER A 170 -27.16 -4.73 5.31
N LEU A 171 -27.54 -3.54 5.82
CA LEU A 171 -28.93 -3.20 6.16
C LEU A 171 -29.74 -2.75 4.96
N GLN A 172 -29.10 -2.14 3.97
CA GLN A 172 -29.77 -1.51 2.83
C GLN A 172 -29.82 -2.44 1.61
N GLU A 173 -28.82 -3.30 1.47
CA GLU A 173 -28.57 -4.02 0.23
C GLU A 173 -28.39 -5.53 0.44
N LYS A 174 -28.62 -6.28 -0.64
CA LYS A 174 -28.34 -7.71 -0.75
C LYS A 174 -27.48 -7.95 -1.99
N PHE A 175 -26.52 -8.86 -1.84
CA PHE A 175 -25.54 -9.20 -2.86
C PHE A 175 -25.47 -10.71 -3.02
N ASP A 176 -25.20 -11.16 -4.24
CA ASP A 176 -24.99 -12.57 -4.55
C ASP A 176 -23.54 -13.00 -4.22
N TYR A 177 -22.58 -12.08 -4.34
CA TYR A 177 -21.20 -12.24 -3.90
C TYR A 177 -20.49 -10.89 -3.77
N ILE A 178 -19.29 -10.92 -3.17
CA ILE A 178 -18.43 -9.77 -2.93
C ILE A 178 -17.09 -10.00 -3.64
N ILE A 179 -16.57 -8.96 -4.30
CA ILE A 179 -15.20 -8.89 -4.82
C ILE A 179 -14.43 -7.88 -3.97
N VAL A 180 -13.23 -8.26 -3.53
CA VAL A 180 -12.27 -7.37 -2.86
C VAL A 180 -10.98 -7.39 -3.67
N THR A 181 -10.49 -6.24 -4.12
CA THR A 181 -9.31 -6.17 -5.01
C THR A 181 -7.99 -5.80 -4.32
N GLY A 182 -7.91 -5.97 -2.99
CA GLY A 182 -6.67 -5.75 -2.23
C GLY A 182 -6.56 -4.34 -1.65
N ASP A 183 -5.35 -3.99 -1.23
CA ASP A 183 -4.99 -2.72 -0.61
C ASP A 183 -5.81 -2.44 0.66
N LEU A 184 -5.61 -3.33 1.62
CA LEU A 184 -6.30 -3.38 2.89
C LEU A 184 -5.54 -2.66 4.01
N GLU A 185 -4.22 -2.65 3.94
CA GLU A 185 -3.33 -2.00 4.91
C GLU A 185 -3.08 -0.54 4.57
N SER A 186 -2.79 0.29 5.57
CA SER A 186 -2.54 1.72 5.41
C SER A 186 -1.25 2.06 4.63
N HIS A 187 -1.11 3.29 4.16
CA HIS A 187 0.09 3.82 3.49
C HIS A 187 1.27 4.11 4.43
N ALA A 188 1.18 3.75 5.71
CA ALA A 188 2.29 3.87 6.65
C ALA A 188 3.27 2.70 6.53
N ILE A 189 3.85 2.57 5.34
CA ILE A 189 4.66 1.45 4.88
C ILE A 189 5.95 1.23 5.66
N TRP A 190 6.38 2.22 6.46
CA TRP A 190 7.53 2.11 7.37
C TRP A 190 7.19 1.41 8.69
N ASP A 191 5.91 1.28 9.04
CA ASP A 191 5.42 0.65 10.28
C ASP A 191 4.78 -0.73 10.02
N TYR A 192 5.09 -1.35 8.87
CA TYR A 192 4.59 -2.68 8.56
C TYR A 192 5.29 -3.75 9.40
N GLU A 193 4.51 -4.69 9.93
CA GLU A 193 5.03 -5.92 10.54
C GLU A 193 4.17 -7.08 10.08
N LYS A 194 4.77 -8.24 9.79
CA LYS A 194 4.05 -9.40 9.22
C LYS A 194 2.84 -9.80 10.06
N GLU A 195 3.01 -9.88 11.37
CA GLU A 195 1.97 -10.27 12.31
C GLU A 195 0.84 -9.25 12.34
N THR A 196 1.20 -7.97 12.35
CA THR A 196 0.21 -6.90 12.45
C THR A 196 -0.52 -6.76 11.10
N THR A 197 0.16 -6.71 9.96
CA THR A 197 -0.47 -6.65 8.63
C THR A 197 -1.43 -7.83 8.41
N ALA A 198 -1.00 -9.05 8.76
CA ALA A 198 -1.87 -10.23 8.71
C ALA A 198 -3.10 -10.10 9.63
N ALA A 199 -2.95 -9.52 10.82
CA ALA A 199 -4.07 -9.26 11.72
C ALA A 199 -5.06 -8.21 11.15
N ASN A 200 -4.58 -7.21 10.42
CA ASN A 200 -5.46 -6.23 9.76
C ASN A 200 -6.31 -6.87 8.66
N ILE A 201 -5.66 -7.65 7.78
CA ILE A 201 -6.33 -8.43 6.72
C ILE A 201 -7.37 -9.39 7.33
N ALA A 202 -7.01 -10.05 8.43
CA ALA A 202 -7.93 -10.93 9.15
C ALA A 202 -9.12 -10.18 9.76
N ASN A 203 -8.91 -9.00 10.35
CA ASN A 203 -9.98 -8.16 10.91
C ASN A 203 -10.93 -7.67 9.81
N ILE A 204 -10.40 -7.22 8.67
CA ILE A 204 -11.20 -6.78 7.53
C ILE A 204 -12.04 -7.94 6.99
N THR A 205 -11.42 -9.10 6.79
CA THR A 205 -12.11 -10.32 6.36
C THR A 205 -13.19 -10.75 7.35
N ALA A 206 -12.90 -10.73 8.66
CA ALA A 206 -13.86 -11.08 9.69
C ALA A 206 -15.08 -10.13 9.70
N THR A 207 -14.87 -8.84 9.48
CA THR A 207 -15.94 -7.84 9.38
C THR A 207 -16.86 -8.11 8.18
N LEU A 208 -16.29 -8.45 7.01
CA LEU A 208 -17.08 -8.84 5.85
C LEU A 208 -17.93 -10.08 6.15
N LEU A 209 -17.34 -11.12 6.74
CA LEU A 209 -18.06 -12.36 7.09
C LEU A 209 -19.13 -12.14 8.17
N LYS A 210 -18.90 -11.20 9.09
CA LYS A 210 -19.85 -10.81 10.14
C LYS A 210 -21.09 -10.13 9.55
N TYR A 211 -20.91 -9.16 8.64
CA TYR A 211 -22.02 -8.37 8.09
C TYR A 211 -22.69 -9.01 6.87
N PHE A 212 -22.00 -9.92 6.16
CA PHE A 212 -22.51 -10.63 4.99
C PHE A 212 -22.42 -12.15 5.17
N PRO A 213 -23.10 -12.72 6.20
CA PRO A 213 -22.97 -14.14 6.52
C PRO A 213 -23.50 -15.01 5.37
N GLY A 214 -22.70 -16.00 4.96
CA GLY A 214 -23.05 -16.95 3.89
C GLY A 214 -22.92 -16.40 2.46
N ILE A 215 -22.51 -15.13 2.29
CA ILE A 215 -22.22 -14.55 0.98
C ILE A 215 -20.77 -14.84 0.60
N PRO A 216 -20.48 -15.41 -0.58
CA PRO A 216 -19.11 -15.64 -1.02
C PRO A 216 -18.30 -14.34 -1.17
N VAL A 217 -17.06 -14.36 -0.69
CA VAL A 217 -16.10 -13.26 -0.84
C VAL A 217 -14.92 -13.75 -1.66
N TYR A 218 -14.62 -13.07 -2.77
CA TYR A 218 -13.48 -13.34 -3.63
C TYR A 218 -12.47 -12.21 -3.47
N GLN A 219 -11.29 -12.51 -2.93
CA GLN A 219 -10.24 -11.53 -2.69
C GLN A 219 -9.10 -11.71 -3.70
N ALA A 220 -8.59 -10.59 -4.21
CA ALA A 220 -7.29 -10.48 -4.83
C ALA A 220 -6.28 -9.84 -3.86
N VAL A 221 -5.00 -10.03 -4.13
CA VAL A 221 -3.90 -9.44 -3.37
C VAL A 221 -3.50 -8.14 -4.07
N GLY A 222 -3.53 -7.04 -3.34
CA GLY A 222 -3.00 -5.74 -3.75
C GLY A 222 -1.53 -5.61 -3.37
N ASN A 223 -0.96 -4.42 -3.59
CA ASN A 223 0.46 -4.20 -3.42
C ASN A 223 0.83 -3.83 -1.97
N HIS A 224 -0.14 -3.41 -1.17
CA HIS A 224 0.02 -3.11 0.26
C HIS A 224 -0.12 -4.33 1.21
N GLU A 225 -0.36 -5.53 0.69
CA GLU A 225 -0.45 -6.75 1.52
C GLU A 225 0.91 -7.35 1.91
N GLY A 226 1.96 -7.02 1.15
CA GLY A 226 3.34 -7.47 1.41
C GLY A 226 4.00 -6.75 2.59
N VAL A 227 4.97 -7.40 3.23
CA VAL A 227 5.84 -6.77 4.25
C VAL A 227 7.31 -7.08 3.90
N PRO A 228 8.07 -6.11 3.36
CA PRO A 228 7.67 -4.72 3.09
C PRO A 228 6.62 -4.60 1.97
N MET A 229 6.00 -3.43 1.79
CA MET A 229 5.08 -3.16 0.68
C MET A 229 5.71 -3.55 -0.67
N ASP A 230 4.90 -4.11 -1.58
CA ASP A 230 5.29 -4.65 -2.90
C ASP A 230 6.14 -5.94 -2.87
N ALA A 231 6.34 -6.57 -1.71
CA ALA A 231 7.07 -7.85 -1.57
C ALA A 231 6.30 -9.09 -2.04
#